data_AF-A0A6P7T2L6-F1
#
_entry.id   AF-A0A6P7T2L6-F1
#
_cell.length_a   1.000
_cell.length_b   1.000
_cell.length_c   1.000
_cell.angle_alpha   90.00
_cell.angle_beta   90.00
_cell.angle_gamma   90.00
#
_symmetry.space_group_name_H-M   'P 1'
#
loop_
_entity.id
_entity.type
_entity.pdbx_description
1 polymer ?
#
loop_
_entity_poly.entity_id
_entity_poly.type
_entity_poly.pdbx_seq_one_letter_code
_entity_poly.pdbx_strand_id
1 'polypeptide(L)'
;MVSLIRRLPQCGNNLFLQANKNHINNSCLVLTRNTVILKRQWAVPLTNPGDIPHLKDKHRVFKFVENTDAVKLPDIQCILTDNIDGIGYKNELVTVKRKFFRNVLYPAGLAMYASPENVEKFAVKSEEFLGSRWARLTLKTLSNMYLAIPMSGDNPWVLSKEHVVVAFRLRGVEVAEEAITLPDKVITEPEEIDIQLKMNGKEEVTVKCLIILKHKDPSKDVIPTNLPTTLKRQKKHRQIGND
;
A
#
# COMPACT_ATOMS: atom_id res chain seq x y z
N MET A 1 62.71 18.40 -13.86
CA MET A 1 61.90 18.94 -12.75
C MET A 1 61.32 20.29 -13.15
N VAL A 2 60.04 20.37 -13.52
CA VAL A 2 59.20 21.59 -13.33
C VAL A 2 57.74 21.11 -13.24
N SER A 3 57.16 21.21 -12.05
CA SER A 3 55.76 20.90 -11.77
C SER A 3 54.87 22.10 -12.12
N LEU A 4 54.06 21.98 -13.17
CA LEU A 4 53.04 22.97 -13.51
C LEU A 4 51.74 22.68 -12.73
N ILE A 5 51.69 23.19 -11.51
CA ILE A 5 50.47 23.25 -10.69
C ILE A 5 49.53 24.27 -11.33
N ARG A 6 48.49 23.81 -12.04
CA ARG A 6 47.37 24.67 -12.46
C ARG A 6 46.47 24.93 -11.26
N ARG A 7 46.45 26.17 -10.77
CA ARG A 7 45.45 26.65 -9.79
C ARG A 7 44.08 26.66 -10.45
N LEU A 8 43.12 25.95 -9.87
CA LEU A 8 41.70 26.06 -10.21
C LEU A 8 41.19 27.44 -9.76
N PRO A 9 40.38 28.14 -10.57
CA PRO A 9 39.75 29.37 -10.14
C PRO A 9 38.73 29.05 -9.04
N GLN A 10 38.85 29.77 -7.92
CA GLN A 10 37.91 29.69 -6.82
C GLN A 10 36.52 30.13 -7.33
N CYS A 11 35.56 29.21 -7.28
CA CYS A 11 34.16 29.53 -7.53
C CYS A 11 33.71 30.54 -6.47
N GLY A 12 33.42 31.77 -6.92
CA GLY A 12 32.89 32.83 -6.07
C GLY A 12 31.58 32.41 -5.41
N ASN A 13 31.62 32.33 -4.09
CA ASN A 13 30.44 32.33 -3.25
C ASN A 13 29.71 33.66 -3.46
N ASN A 14 28.60 33.67 -4.19
CA ASN A 14 27.62 34.76 -4.15
C ASN A 14 26.25 34.25 -4.60
N LEU A 15 25.55 33.57 -3.70
CA LEU A 15 24.09 33.55 -3.64
C LEU A 15 23.69 33.82 -2.19
N PHE A 16 23.60 35.11 -1.89
CA PHE A 16 23.03 35.63 -0.65
C PHE A 16 21.51 35.47 -0.73
N LEU A 17 20.98 34.42 -0.11
CA LEU A 17 19.61 34.43 0.42
C LEU A 17 19.76 34.37 1.93
N GLN A 18 19.53 35.50 2.60
CA GLN A 18 19.44 35.55 4.06
C GLN A 18 18.24 34.70 4.49
N ALA A 19 18.51 33.47 4.90
CA ALA A 19 17.54 32.64 5.60
C ALA A 19 17.42 33.19 7.03
N ASN A 20 16.24 33.72 7.34
CA ASN A 20 15.87 34.10 8.69
C ASN A 20 15.96 32.85 9.59
N LYS A 21 16.88 32.88 10.54
CA LYS A 21 16.94 31.92 11.65
C LYS A 21 15.63 32.09 12.42
N ASN A 22 14.74 31.09 12.38
CA ASN A 22 13.81 30.69 13.46
C ASN A 22 12.80 29.64 12.95
N HIS A 23 13.28 28.47 12.55
CA HIS A 23 12.64 27.16 12.77
C HIS A 23 13.59 26.10 12.21
N ILE A 24 14.24 25.33 13.09
CA ILE A 24 14.98 24.14 12.69
C ILE A 24 13.93 23.05 12.41
N ASN A 25 13.24 23.18 11.29
CA ASN A 25 12.59 22.02 10.69
C ASN A 25 13.68 21.37 9.85
N ASN A 26 14.21 20.25 10.34
CA ASN A 26 15.07 19.33 9.60
C ASN A 26 14.28 18.68 8.44
N SER A 27 13.68 19.48 7.55
CA SER A 27 13.57 19.08 6.16
C SER A 27 14.95 19.29 5.58
N CYS A 28 15.82 18.28 5.79
CA CYS A 28 16.93 18.02 4.89
C CYS A 28 16.45 18.36 3.48
N LEU A 29 17.08 19.35 2.84
CA LEU A 29 16.76 19.77 1.49
C LEU A 29 16.86 18.54 0.61
N VAL A 30 15.74 17.81 0.45
CA VAL A 30 15.63 16.78 -0.55
C VAL A 30 15.79 17.56 -1.83
N LEU A 31 16.97 17.48 -2.42
CA LEU A 31 17.24 18.03 -3.73
C LEU A 31 16.21 17.37 -4.65
N THR A 32 15.09 18.05 -4.91
CA THR A 32 14.10 17.57 -5.86
C THR A 32 14.81 17.61 -7.20
N ARG A 33 15.24 16.44 -7.66
CA ARG A 33 15.97 16.25 -8.91
C ARG A 33 14.98 16.41 -10.07
N ASN A 34 14.57 17.65 -10.30
CA ASN A 34 13.65 18.03 -11.36
C ASN A 34 14.46 18.21 -12.63
N THR A 35 14.03 17.59 -13.73
CA THR A 35 14.68 17.75 -15.03
C THR A 35 13.83 18.60 -15.95
N VAL A 36 14.42 19.70 -16.44
CA VAL A 36 13.76 20.62 -17.38
C VAL A 36 14.49 20.56 -18.70
N ILE A 37 13.75 20.28 -19.77
CA ILE A 37 14.29 20.24 -21.12
C ILE A 37 14.22 21.65 -21.69
N LEU A 38 15.38 22.15 -22.09
CA LEU A 38 15.61 23.49 -22.61
C LEU A 38 16.20 23.39 -24.01
N LYS A 39 15.77 24.29 -24.91
CA LYS A 39 16.34 24.44 -26.24
C LYS A 39 17.06 25.79 -26.32
N ARG A 40 18.29 25.81 -26.85
CA ARG A 40 18.99 27.10 -27.10
C ARG A 40 18.15 27.96 -28.03
N GLN A 41 17.97 29.23 -27.69
CA GLN A 41 17.21 30.17 -28.53
C GLN A 41 17.94 30.45 -29.84
N TRP A 42 19.26 30.53 -29.82
CA TRP A 42 20.11 30.72 -31.00
C TRP A 42 20.97 29.48 -31.26
N ALA A 43 21.03 29.06 -32.53
CA ALA A 43 21.80 27.89 -32.96
C ALA A 43 23.32 28.11 -32.84
N VAL A 44 24.04 27.05 -32.50
CA VAL A 44 25.50 27.04 -32.41
C VAL A 44 26.07 26.70 -33.79
N PRO A 45 27.06 27.45 -34.31
CA PRO A 45 27.68 27.15 -35.60
C PRO A 45 28.37 25.78 -35.59
N LEU A 46 28.36 25.10 -36.73
CA LEU A 46 29.00 23.80 -36.88
C LEU A 46 30.52 23.94 -36.72
N THR A 47 31.10 23.00 -35.98
CA THR A 47 32.55 22.84 -35.80
C THR A 47 32.96 21.52 -36.46
N ASN A 48 34.25 21.35 -36.75
CA ASN A 48 34.76 20.10 -37.32
C ASN A 48 34.41 18.90 -36.42
N PRO A 49 34.22 17.71 -36.99
CA PRO A 49 33.93 16.51 -36.22
C PRO A 49 35.07 16.21 -35.23
N GLY A 50 34.73 16.08 -33.95
CA GLY A 50 35.68 15.84 -32.86
C GLY A 50 36.09 17.11 -32.10
N ASP A 51 35.96 18.28 -32.71
CA ASP A 51 36.23 19.55 -32.04
C ASP A 51 35.02 20.00 -31.19
N ILE A 52 35.31 20.53 -30.00
CA ILE A 52 34.27 21.05 -29.09
C ILE A 52 33.81 22.42 -29.60
N PRO A 53 32.49 22.65 -29.79
CA PRO A 53 31.99 23.91 -30.33
C PRO A 53 32.18 25.08 -29.35
N HIS A 54 32.71 26.19 -29.85
CA HIS A 54 32.91 27.40 -29.05
C HIS A 54 31.60 28.16 -28.83
N LEU A 55 31.13 28.24 -27.59
CA LEU A 55 29.88 28.89 -27.22
C LEU A 55 30.09 30.37 -26.88
N LYS A 56 29.27 31.26 -27.46
CA LYS A 56 29.18 32.68 -27.09
C LYS A 56 28.07 32.88 -26.06
N ASP A 57 28.07 34.03 -25.37
CA ASP A 57 27.07 34.33 -24.33
C ASP A 57 25.64 34.28 -24.85
N LYS A 58 25.39 34.74 -26.09
CA LYS A 58 24.09 34.55 -26.74
C LYS A 58 23.66 33.08 -26.68
N HIS A 59 24.51 32.11 -27.02
CA HIS A 59 24.12 30.70 -27.04
C HIS A 59 23.75 30.12 -25.66
N ARG A 60 23.99 30.84 -24.55
CA ARG A 60 23.59 30.44 -23.19
C ARG A 60 22.16 30.87 -22.83
N VAL A 61 21.44 31.53 -23.74
CA VAL A 61 20.01 31.80 -23.56
C VAL A 61 19.19 30.63 -24.07
N PHE A 62 18.29 30.17 -23.22
CA PHE A 62 17.46 29.00 -23.44
C PHE A 62 15.99 29.36 -23.46
N LYS A 63 15.25 28.63 -24.30
CA LYS A 63 13.79 28.61 -24.33
C LYS A 63 13.32 27.31 -23.67
N PHE A 64 12.33 27.43 -22.79
CA PHE A 64 11.67 26.29 -22.16
C PHE A 64 10.97 25.42 -23.21
N VAL A 65 11.14 24.11 -23.13
CA VAL A 65 10.45 23.13 -23.99
C VAL A 65 9.43 22.38 -23.16
N GLU A 66 9.90 21.60 -22.19
CA GLU A 66 9.04 20.76 -21.36
C GLU A 66 9.68 20.47 -20.01
N ASN A 67 8.84 20.15 -19.03
CA ASN A 67 9.26 19.66 -17.73
C ASN A 67 8.92 18.17 -17.65
N THR A 68 9.92 17.32 -17.47
CA THR A 68 9.72 15.86 -17.44
C THR A 68 8.94 15.39 -16.21
N ASP A 69 8.95 16.17 -15.13
CA ASP A 69 8.30 15.77 -13.87
C ASP A 69 6.77 15.78 -13.99
N ALA A 70 6.24 16.59 -14.91
CA ALA A 70 4.81 16.64 -15.22
C ALA A 70 4.35 15.35 -15.94
N VAL A 71 5.27 14.63 -16.59
CA VAL A 71 4.94 13.43 -17.35
C VAL A 71 4.92 12.22 -16.41
N LYS A 72 3.76 11.57 -16.31
CA LYS A 72 3.62 10.35 -15.51
C LYS A 72 4.40 9.20 -16.17
N LEU A 73 5.39 8.68 -15.46
CA LEU A 73 6.15 7.51 -15.90
C LEU A 73 5.28 6.24 -15.88
N PRO A 74 5.53 5.29 -16.80
CA PRO A 74 4.87 4.00 -16.79
C PRO A 74 5.27 3.17 -15.57
N ASP A 75 4.39 2.24 -15.20
CA ASP A 75 4.65 1.26 -14.15
C ASP A 75 5.83 0.35 -14.51
N ILE A 76 6.47 -0.23 -13.50
CA ILE A 76 7.69 -1.03 -13.66
C ILE A 76 7.37 -2.52 -13.52
N GLN A 77 7.96 -3.33 -14.40
CA GLN A 77 7.92 -4.77 -14.29
C GLN A 77 9.02 -5.26 -13.34
N CYS A 78 8.65 -6.15 -12.44
CA CYS A 78 9.56 -6.78 -11.48
C CYS A 78 9.21 -8.24 -11.28
N ILE A 79 10.20 -9.01 -10.85
CA ILE A 79 10.04 -10.41 -10.47
C ILE A 79 9.97 -10.45 -8.95
N LEU A 80 8.97 -11.12 -8.39
CA LEU A 80 8.87 -11.26 -6.93
C LEU A 80 9.81 -12.36 -6.44
N THR A 81 10.58 -12.09 -5.38
CA THR A 81 11.44 -13.10 -4.74
C THR A 81 10.66 -13.93 -3.73
N ASP A 82 9.62 -13.35 -3.14
CA ASP A 82 8.78 -13.93 -2.10
C ASP A 82 7.30 -13.74 -2.41
N ASN A 83 6.44 -14.51 -1.72
CA ASN A 83 4.99 -14.37 -1.82
C ASN A 83 4.53 -13.10 -1.10
N ILE A 84 3.87 -12.19 -1.82
CA ILE A 84 3.38 -10.93 -1.27
C ILE A 84 1.86 -10.85 -1.41
N ASP A 85 1.19 -10.67 -0.28
CA ASP A 85 -0.27 -10.61 -0.19
C ASP A 85 -0.86 -9.56 -1.15
N GLY A 86 -1.76 -10.00 -2.04
CA GLY A 86 -2.43 -9.11 -3.00
C GLY A 86 -1.56 -8.66 -4.19
N ILE A 87 -0.26 -8.98 -4.23
CA ILE A 87 0.67 -8.57 -5.31
C ILE A 87 1.07 -9.72 -6.22
N GLY A 88 1.30 -10.91 -5.68
CA GLY A 88 1.67 -12.06 -6.50
C GLY A 88 2.47 -13.08 -5.74
N TYR A 89 2.74 -14.18 -6.42
CA TYR A 89 3.52 -15.28 -5.89
C TYR A 89 5.00 -15.12 -6.19
N LYS A 90 5.80 -15.88 -5.45
CA LYS A 90 7.23 -16.01 -5.67
C LYS A 90 7.51 -16.40 -7.13
N ASN A 91 8.50 -15.76 -7.71
CA ASN A 91 8.98 -15.89 -9.08
C ASN A 91 7.98 -15.42 -10.16
N GLU A 92 6.88 -14.78 -9.79
CA GLU A 92 5.92 -14.20 -10.74
C GLU A 92 6.44 -12.85 -11.29
N LEU A 93 6.23 -12.63 -12.59
CA LEU A 93 6.47 -11.35 -13.23
C LEU A 93 5.25 -10.44 -13.02
N VAL A 94 5.43 -9.37 -12.24
CA VAL A 94 4.34 -8.44 -11.86
C VAL A 94 4.67 -7.02 -12.29
N THR A 95 3.66 -6.30 -12.75
CA THR A 95 3.76 -4.85 -13.03
C THR A 95 3.26 -4.05 -11.84
N VAL A 96 4.11 -3.18 -11.27
CA VAL A 96 3.82 -2.39 -10.08
C VAL A 96 4.19 -0.92 -10.26
N LYS A 97 3.66 -0.04 -9.40
CA LYS A 97 4.04 1.38 -9.40
C LYS A 97 5.51 1.56 -9.02
N ARG A 98 6.22 2.42 -9.75
CA ARG A 98 7.66 2.70 -9.53
C ARG A 98 8.01 3.09 -8.09
N LYS A 99 7.17 3.94 -7.48
CA LYS A 99 7.36 4.41 -6.10
C LYS A 99 7.28 3.25 -5.10
N PHE A 100 6.31 2.36 -5.30
CA PHE A 100 6.13 1.19 -4.44
C PHE A 100 7.30 0.21 -4.58
N PHE A 101 7.73 -0.06 -5.80
CA PHE A 101 8.91 -0.91 -6.05
C PHE A 101 10.19 -0.34 -5.41
N ARG A 102 10.51 0.93 -5.69
CA ARG A 102 11.76 1.57 -5.24
C ARG A 102 11.83 1.78 -3.73
N ASN A 103 10.70 2.07 -3.08
CA ASN A 103 10.69 2.41 -1.66
C ASN A 103 10.41 1.21 -0.75
N VAL A 104 9.65 0.21 -1.23
CA VAL A 104 9.18 -0.90 -0.40
C VAL A 104 9.77 -2.22 -0.88
N LEU A 105 9.47 -2.65 -2.10
CA LEU A 105 9.79 -4.01 -2.55
C LEU A 105 11.28 -4.27 -2.70
N TYR A 106 11.97 -3.41 -3.45
CA TYR A 106 13.37 -3.60 -3.80
C TYR A 106 14.30 -3.46 -2.58
N PRO A 107 14.16 -2.43 -1.71
CA PRO A 107 14.98 -2.33 -0.52
C PRO A 107 14.75 -3.47 0.48
N ALA A 108 13.52 -4.01 0.55
CA ALA A 108 13.20 -5.16 1.39
C ALA A 108 13.66 -6.50 0.81
N GLY A 109 14.20 -6.54 -0.41
CA GLY A 109 14.60 -7.77 -1.09
C GLY A 109 13.44 -8.63 -1.62
N LEU A 110 12.21 -8.12 -1.53
CA LEU A 110 10.99 -8.85 -1.90
C LEU A 110 10.76 -8.93 -3.41
N ALA A 111 11.44 -8.08 -4.19
CA ALA A 111 11.36 -8.10 -5.65
C ALA A 111 12.68 -7.67 -6.30
N MET A 112 12.93 -8.20 -7.50
CA MET A 112 14.08 -7.89 -8.35
C MET A 112 13.64 -7.24 -9.67
N TYR A 113 14.57 -6.51 -10.29
CA TYR A 113 14.35 -5.98 -11.64
C TYR A 113 14.21 -7.12 -12.65
N ALA A 114 13.27 -6.96 -13.59
CA ALA A 114 13.06 -7.87 -14.70
C ALA A 114 14.11 -7.65 -15.81
N SER A 115 15.38 -7.93 -15.52
CA SER A 115 16.42 -8.07 -16.57
C SER A 115 16.28 -9.44 -17.24
N PRO A 116 16.70 -9.59 -18.52
CA PRO A 116 16.60 -10.88 -19.22
C PRO A 116 17.30 -12.01 -18.45
N GLU A 117 18.48 -11.73 -17.88
CA GLU A 117 19.20 -12.69 -17.04
C GLU A 117 18.42 -13.10 -15.78
N ASN A 118 17.69 -12.18 -15.16
CA ASN A 118 16.92 -12.49 -13.96
C ASN A 118 15.64 -13.25 -14.34
N VAL A 119 15.01 -12.91 -15.46
CA VAL A 119 13.84 -13.66 -15.97
C VAL A 119 14.22 -15.12 -16.18
N GLU A 120 15.38 -15.41 -16.79
CA GLU A 120 15.86 -16.79 -16.97
C GLU A 120 16.16 -17.48 -15.63
N LYS A 121 16.81 -16.78 -14.68
CA LYS A 121 17.13 -17.33 -13.35
C LYS A 121 15.87 -17.70 -12.55
N PHE A 122 14.81 -16.91 -12.66
CA PHE A 122 13.57 -17.08 -11.89
C PHE A 122 12.44 -17.76 -12.68
N ALA A 123 12.64 -18.10 -13.96
CA ALA A 123 11.67 -18.85 -14.76
C ALA A 123 11.38 -20.24 -14.19
N VAL A 124 12.29 -20.78 -13.37
CA VAL A 124 12.21 -22.15 -12.84
C VAL A 124 11.68 -22.12 -11.40
N LYS A 125 10.56 -22.84 -11.19
CA LYS A 125 9.79 -23.04 -9.95
C LYS A 125 8.81 -21.92 -9.59
N SER A 126 7.59 -22.03 -10.12
CA SER A 126 6.40 -21.68 -9.33
C SER A 126 5.91 -22.97 -8.68
N GLU A 127 6.14 -23.13 -7.37
CA GLU A 127 5.28 -24.03 -6.60
C GLU A 127 3.86 -23.49 -6.76
N GLU A 128 2.97 -24.30 -7.33
CA GLU A 128 1.58 -23.91 -7.56
C GLU A 128 0.90 -23.66 -6.22
N PHE A 129 0.87 -22.40 -5.78
CA PHE A 129 -0.03 -22.01 -4.72
C PHE A 129 -1.43 -22.01 -5.30
N LEU A 130 -2.17 -23.09 -5.06
CA LEU A 130 -3.49 -23.37 -5.64
C LEU A 130 -4.65 -22.49 -5.09
N GLY A 131 -4.33 -21.31 -4.54
CA GLY A 131 -5.27 -20.34 -4.00
C GLY A 131 -5.40 -19.10 -4.88
N SER A 132 -6.35 -18.22 -4.57
CA SER A 132 -6.41 -16.92 -5.23
C SER A 132 -5.32 -15.99 -4.70
N ARG A 133 -4.83 -15.04 -5.51
CA ARG A 133 -3.81 -14.04 -5.12
C ARG A 133 -4.18 -13.25 -3.86
N TRP A 134 -5.47 -13.14 -3.57
CA TRP A 134 -6.00 -12.37 -2.45
C TRP A 134 -6.35 -13.24 -1.26
N ALA A 135 -6.30 -14.57 -1.41
CA ALA A 135 -6.79 -15.51 -0.41
C ALA A 135 -6.16 -15.25 0.96
N ARG A 136 -4.83 -15.22 1.06
CA ARG A 136 -4.10 -14.92 2.31
C ARG A 136 -4.51 -13.60 2.97
N LEU A 137 -4.68 -12.55 2.17
CA LEU A 137 -5.12 -11.25 2.67
C LEU A 137 -6.54 -11.33 3.24
N THR A 138 -7.44 -12.01 2.53
CA THR A 138 -8.80 -12.26 2.97
C THR A 138 -8.84 -13.12 4.23
N LEU A 139 -8.06 -14.22 4.31
CA LEU A 139 -7.96 -15.06 5.52
C LEU A 139 -7.56 -14.22 6.74
N LYS A 140 -6.51 -13.39 6.58
CA LYS A 140 -6.03 -12.50 7.63
C LYS A 140 -7.06 -11.42 8.01
N THR A 141 -7.86 -10.97 7.05
CA THR A 141 -8.92 -9.98 7.31
C THR A 141 -10.07 -10.64 8.07
N LEU A 142 -10.48 -11.84 7.66
CA LEU A 142 -11.55 -12.61 8.30
C LEU A 142 -11.17 -13.06 9.71
N SER A 143 -9.94 -13.53 9.94
CA SER A 143 -9.49 -13.99 11.26
C SER A 143 -9.41 -12.86 12.30
N ASN A 144 -9.10 -11.64 11.86
CA ASN A 144 -9.10 -10.45 12.71
C ASN A 144 -10.49 -9.82 12.88
N MET A 145 -11.48 -10.29 12.13
CA MET A 145 -12.83 -9.76 12.20
C MET A 145 -13.57 -10.31 13.42
N TYR A 146 -14.39 -9.45 14.02
CA TYR A 146 -15.34 -9.83 15.05
C TYR A 146 -16.74 -9.60 14.50
N LEU A 147 -17.51 -10.67 14.29
CA LEU A 147 -18.82 -10.63 13.66
C LEU A 147 -19.91 -10.47 14.70
N ALA A 148 -20.71 -9.42 14.60
CA ALA A 148 -21.92 -9.28 15.39
C ALA A 148 -23.10 -9.91 14.65
N ILE A 149 -23.74 -10.91 15.25
CA ILE A 149 -24.92 -11.57 14.68
C ILE A 149 -26.15 -11.00 15.39
N PRO A 150 -26.92 -10.11 14.74
CA PRO A 150 -28.12 -9.57 15.34
C PRO A 150 -29.24 -10.62 15.29
N MET A 151 -29.76 -10.97 16.46
CA MET A 151 -30.91 -11.86 16.63
C MET A 151 -32.05 -11.12 17.30
N SER A 152 -33.27 -11.63 17.14
CA SER A 152 -34.43 -11.07 17.85
C SER A 152 -34.32 -11.36 19.34
N GLY A 153 -34.52 -10.36 20.19
CA GLY A 153 -34.63 -10.57 21.63
C GLY A 153 -36.04 -10.94 22.10
N ASP A 154 -37.06 -10.65 21.27
CA ASP A 154 -38.47 -10.83 21.64
C ASP A 154 -39.03 -12.20 21.24
N ASN A 155 -38.38 -12.88 20.29
CA ASN A 155 -38.82 -14.16 19.74
C ASN A 155 -37.74 -15.23 19.96
N PRO A 156 -38.11 -16.49 20.23
CA PRO A 156 -37.13 -17.57 20.28
C PRO A 156 -36.53 -17.80 18.89
N TRP A 157 -35.21 -18.00 18.83
CA TRP A 157 -34.47 -18.24 17.60
C TRP A 157 -33.47 -19.39 17.77
N VAL A 158 -33.12 -20.03 16.67
CA VAL A 158 -32.05 -21.03 16.61
C VAL A 158 -31.05 -20.57 15.56
N LEU A 159 -29.76 -20.58 15.93
CA LEU A 159 -28.71 -20.15 15.02
C LEU A 159 -28.65 -21.08 13.79
N SER A 160 -28.93 -20.52 12.62
CA SER A 160 -28.77 -21.20 11.32
C SER A 160 -27.69 -20.53 10.47
N LYS A 161 -27.24 -21.21 9.42
CA LYS A 161 -26.23 -20.68 8.48
C LYS A 161 -26.69 -19.40 7.79
N GLU A 162 -27.99 -19.28 7.50
CA GLU A 162 -28.57 -18.09 6.86
C GLU A 162 -28.39 -16.83 7.72
N HIS A 163 -28.58 -16.92 9.04
CA HIS A 163 -28.37 -15.81 9.95
C HIS A 163 -26.91 -15.31 9.91
N VAL A 164 -25.97 -16.25 9.82
CA VAL A 164 -24.54 -15.94 9.72
C VAL A 164 -24.24 -15.24 8.38
N VAL A 165 -24.80 -15.74 7.27
CA VAL A 165 -24.68 -15.09 5.95
C VAL A 165 -25.21 -13.65 5.99
N VAL A 166 -26.39 -13.43 6.58
CA VAL A 166 -26.95 -12.09 6.74
C VAL A 166 -26.05 -11.19 7.58
N ALA A 167 -25.46 -11.70 8.67
CA ALA A 167 -24.51 -10.96 9.48
C ALA A 167 -23.24 -10.57 8.70
N PHE A 168 -22.69 -11.47 7.88
CA PHE A 168 -21.57 -11.14 7.00
C PHE A 168 -21.94 -10.07 5.98
N ARG A 169 -23.14 -10.14 5.37
CA ARG A 169 -23.65 -9.12 4.45
C ARG A 169 -23.79 -7.76 5.12
N LEU A 170 -24.29 -7.70 6.36
CA LEU A 170 -24.35 -6.46 7.15
C LEU A 170 -22.95 -5.87 7.40
N ARG A 171 -21.92 -6.73 7.47
CA ARG A 171 -20.52 -6.31 7.60
C ARG A 171 -19.86 -5.95 6.26
N GLY A 172 -20.54 -6.19 5.14
CA GLY A 172 -20.06 -5.91 3.78
C GLY A 172 -19.23 -7.03 3.16
N VAL A 173 -19.36 -8.27 3.66
CA VAL A 173 -18.70 -9.46 3.11
C VAL A 173 -19.76 -10.42 2.60
N GLU A 174 -19.61 -10.89 1.36
CA GLU A 174 -20.50 -11.89 0.78
C GLU A 174 -19.91 -13.29 1.01
N VAL A 175 -20.70 -14.18 1.62
CA VAL A 175 -20.30 -15.56 1.93
C VAL A 175 -21.44 -16.50 1.50
N ALA A 176 -21.09 -17.63 0.89
CA ALA A 176 -22.04 -18.70 0.55
C ALA A 176 -22.33 -19.60 1.76
N GLU A 177 -23.54 -20.14 1.87
CA GLU A 177 -23.95 -20.99 3.00
C GLU A 177 -23.12 -22.27 3.12
N GLU A 178 -22.71 -22.84 1.99
CA GLU A 178 -21.89 -24.05 1.92
C GLU A 178 -20.49 -23.86 2.52
N ALA A 179 -19.98 -22.63 2.50
CA ALA A 179 -18.67 -22.30 3.04
C ALA A 179 -18.65 -22.22 4.57
N ILE A 180 -19.81 -22.22 5.23
CA ILE A 180 -19.93 -22.01 6.67
C ILE A 180 -20.11 -23.34 7.40
N THR A 181 -19.25 -23.61 8.38
CA THR A 181 -19.39 -24.71 9.33
C THR A 181 -19.67 -24.15 10.73
N LEU A 182 -20.86 -24.48 11.23
CA LEU A 182 -21.31 -24.14 12.59
C LEU A 182 -20.77 -25.18 13.57
N PRO A 183 -20.57 -24.83 14.86
CA PRO A 183 -20.33 -25.82 15.90
C PRO A 183 -21.56 -26.73 16.06
N ASP A 184 -21.35 -28.00 16.45
CA ASP A 184 -22.42 -29.00 16.58
C ASP A 184 -23.47 -28.69 17.67
N LYS A 185 -23.19 -27.71 18.54
CA LYS A 185 -24.09 -27.28 19.59
C LYS A 185 -25.22 -26.42 19.02
N VAL A 186 -26.46 -26.73 19.39
CA VAL A 186 -27.61 -25.87 19.10
C VAL A 186 -27.52 -24.64 20.00
N ILE A 187 -27.43 -23.45 19.39
CA ILE A 187 -27.25 -22.20 20.12
C ILE A 187 -28.54 -21.38 20.04
N THR A 188 -29.09 -21.13 21.21
CA THR A 188 -30.35 -20.39 21.45
C THR A 188 -30.11 -19.17 22.35
N GLU A 189 -28.94 -19.11 22.99
CA GLU A 189 -28.57 -18.05 23.94
C GLU A 189 -27.51 -17.12 23.34
N PRO A 190 -27.47 -15.84 23.78
CA PRO A 190 -26.47 -14.89 23.32
C PRO A 190 -25.08 -15.23 23.87
N GLU A 191 -24.29 -15.98 23.11
CA GLU A 191 -22.94 -16.43 23.46
C GLU A 191 -21.89 -15.92 22.44
N GLU A 192 -20.62 -15.95 22.85
CA GLU A 192 -19.46 -15.82 21.96
C GLU A 192 -19.17 -17.17 21.29
N ILE A 193 -19.06 -17.17 19.96
CA ILE A 193 -18.98 -18.38 19.15
C ILE A 193 -17.87 -18.21 18.12
N ASP A 194 -17.08 -19.26 17.94
CA ASP A 194 -16.13 -19.34 16.84
C ASP A 194 -16.75 -20.13 15.67
N ILE A 195 -16.91 -19.46 14.53
CA ILE A 195 -17.46 -20.05 13.31
C ILE A 195 -16.30 -20.35 12.34
N GLN A 196 -16.32 -21.52 11.73
CA GLN A 196 -15.35 -21.91 10.72
C GLN A 196 -15.87 -21.56 9.32
N LEU A 197 -15.00 -20.97 8.51
CA LEU A 197 -15.25 -20.61 7.12
C LEU A 197 -14.27 -21.33 6.21
N LYS A 198 -14.77 -21.92 5.12
CA LYS A 198 -14.00 -22.56 4.06
C LYS A 198 -13.91 -21.64 2.84
N MET A 199 -12.72 -21.15 2.55
CA MET A 199 -12.41 -20.42 1.33
C MET A 199 -11.93 -21.40 0.24
N ASN A 200 -12.61 -21.38 -0.91
CA ASN A 200 -12.29 -22.20 -2.09
C ASN A 200 -12.13 -23.71 -1.80
N GLY A 201 -12.81 -24.21 -0.76
CA GLY A 201 -12.76 -25.61 -0.33
C GLY A 201 -11.41 -26.10 0.20
N LYS A 202 -10.44 -25.21 0.44
CA LYS A 202 -9.08 -25.58 0.87
C LYS A 202 -8.62 -24.84 2.11
N GLU A 203 -8.81 -23.53 2.15
CA GLU A 203 -8.34 -22.70 3.25
C GLU A 203 -9.45 -22.55 4.29
N GLU A 204 -9.15 -22.82 5.56
CA GLU A 204 -10.09 -22.71 6.66
C GLU A 204 -9.73 -21.52 7.56
N VAL A 205 -10.74 -20.76 7.99
CA VAL A 205 -10.59 -19.62 8.91
C VAL A 205 -11.59 -19.70 10.03
N THR A 206 -11.14 -19.48 11.26
CA THR A 206 -12.00 -19.25 12.40
C THR A 206 -12.30 -17.75 12.54
N VAL A 207 -13.59 -17.42 12.54
CA VAL A 207 -14.08 -16.06 12.76
C VAL A 207 -14.79 -16.01 14.11
N LYS A 208 -14.37 -15.05 14.94
CA LYS A 208 -14.99 -14.82 16.25
C LYS A 208 -16.31 -14.08 16.08
N CYS A 209 -17.37 -14.63 16.63
CA CYS A 209 -18.72 -14.12 16.49
C CYS A 209 -19.33 -13.86 17.87
N LEU A 210 -20.17 -12.84 17.95
CA LEU A 210 -20.93 -12.51 19.14
C LEU A 210 -22.38 -12.30 18.75
N ILE A 211 -23.27 -13.04 19.40
CA ILE A 211 -24.69 -12.86 19.20
C ILE A 211 -25.16 -11.65 20.00
N ILE A 212 -25.87 -10.75 19.32
CA ILE A 212 -26.43 -9.53 19.93
C ILE A 212 -27.95 -9.59 19.78
N LEU A 213 -28.66 -9.42 20.88
CA LEU A 213 -30.11 -9.32 20.86
C LEU A 213 -30.54 -7.92 20.44
N LYS A 214 -31.52 -7.87 19.54
CA LYS A 214 -32.19 -6.67 19.07
C LYS A 214 -33.66 -6.76 19.42
N HIS A 215 -34.11 -5.81 20.21
CA HIS A 215 -35.51 -5.66 20.58
C HIS A 215 -36.17 -4.60 19.70
N LYS A 216 -37.50 -4.66 19.60
CA LYS A 216 -38.27 -3.58 18.97
C LYS A 216 -38.13 -2.26 19.75
N ASP A 217 -38.03 -2.36 21.07
CA ASP A 217 -37.79 -1.22 21.95
C ASP A 217 -36.28 -1.05 22.16
N PRO A 218 -35.67 0.06 21.69
CA PRO A 218 -34.21 0.25 21.76
C PRO A 218 -33.69 0.37 23.20
N SER A 219 -34.56 0.66 24.18
CA SER A 219 -34.19 0.75 25.59
C SER A 219 -33.82 -0.61 26.22
N LYS A 220 -34.27 -1.72 25.62
CA LYS A 220 -34.01 -3.08 26.10
C LYS A 220 -32.74 -3.69 25.50
N ASP A 221 -32.15 -3.05 24.49
CA ASP A 221 -30.92 -3.53 23.86
C ASP A 221 -29.76 -3.51 24.87
N VAL A 222 -29.31 -4.69 25.28
CA VAL A 222 -28.11 -4.83 26.11
C VAL A 222 -26.89 -4.83 25.19
N ILE A 223 -26.04 -3.80 25.32
CA ILE A 223 -24.73 -3.78 24.67
C ILE A 223 -23.77 -4.55 25.58
N PRO A 224 -23.18 -5.68 25.12
CA PRO A 224 -22.21 -6.41 25.93
C PRO A 224 -21.01 -5.51 26.26
N THR A 225 -20.75 -5.31 27.55
CA THR A 225 -19.76 -4.34 28.06
C THR A 225 -18.32 -4.71 27.70
N ASN A 226 -18.06 -6.00 27.45
CA ASN A 226 -16.76 -6.57 27.13
C ASN A 226 -16.54 -6.72 25.62
N LEU A 227 -16.88 -5.70 24.83
CA LEU A 227 -16.55 -5.71 23.40
C LEU A 227 -15.01 -5.68 23.22
N PRO A 228 -14.44 -6.56 22.38
CA PRO A 228 -13.03 -6.49 22.03
C PRO A 228 -12.70 -5.12 21.44
N THR A 229 -11.48 -4.64 21.70
CA THR A 229 -11.01 -3.28 21.39
C THR A 229 -11.17 -2.92 19.89
N THR A 230 -11.24 -3.92 19.01
CA THR A 230 -11.45 -3.79 17.55
C THR A 230 -12.81 -3.23 17.16
N LEU A 231 -13.86 -3.40 17.97
CA LEU A 231 -15.19 -2.81 17.74
C LEU A 231 -15.37 -1.45 18.41
N LYS A 232 -14.47 -1.08 19.33
CA LYS A 232 -14.49 0.24 19.98
C LYS A 232 -13.99 1.27 18.97
N ARG A 233 -14.93 1.96 18.32
CA ARG A 233 -14.61 3.17 17.53
C ARG A 233 -14.00 4.20 18.50
N GLN A 234 -12.67 4.34 18.50
CA GLN A 234 -12.02 5.38 19.30
C GLN A 234 -12.50 6.74 18.81
N LYS A 235 -13.50 7.31 19.48
CA LYS A 235 -13.87 8.71 19.34
C LYS A 235 -12.73 9.49 19.97
N LYS A 236 -11.70 9.84 19.18
CA LYS A 236 -10.70 10.82 19.62
C LYS A 236 -11.46 12.12 19.87
N HIS A 237 -11.78 12.40 21.12
CA HIS A 237 -12.17 13.74 21.52
C HIS A 237 -10.98 14.64 21.19
N ARG A 238 -11.12 15.49 20.17
CA ARG A 238 -10.28 16.68 20.07
C ARG A 238 -10.62 17.49 21.30
N GLN A 239 -9.73 17.51 22.29
CA GLN A 239 -9.79 18.54 23.31
C GLN A 239 -9.53 19.85 22.59
N ILE A 240 -10.61 20.59 22.33
CA ILE A 240 -10.53 22.01 22.03
C ILE A 240 -10.10 22.60 23.36
N GLY A 241 -8.83 23.02 23.45
CA GLY A 241 -8.37 23.80 24.59
C GLY A 241 -9.24 25.05 24.67
N ASN A 242 -9.92 25.21 25.79
CA ASN A 242 -10.45 26.51 26.17
C ASN A 242 -9.27 27.27 26.77
N ASP A 243 -8.91 28.36 26.10
CA ASP A 243 -8.20 29.56 26.56
C ASP A 243 -7.00 29.40 27.52
#